data_AF-A0ABD6B993-F1
#
_entry.id   AF-A0ABD6B993-F1
#
_cell.length_a   1.000
_cell.length_b   1.000
_cell.length_c   1.000
_cell.angle_alpha   90.00
_cell.angle_beta   90.00
_cell.angle_gamma   90.00
#
_symmetry.space_group_name_H-M   'P 1'
#
loop_
_entity.id
_entity.type
_entity.pdbx_description
1 polymer ?
#
loop_
_entity_poly.entity_id
_entity_poly.type
_entity_poly.pdbx_seq_one_letter_code
_entity_poly.pdbx_strand_id
1 'polypeptide(L)'
;IVQNPDSAAAREAGVDESDVLDPATAKRRAMAADRHLESEIVYLEYSGTFGGDVAIETLDRIDDALVRSRLWYGGGLANGEDVRAVREAGADTVV
;
A
#
# COMPACT_ATOMS: atom_id res chain seq x y z
N ILE A 1 -5.13 1.42 -2.40
CA ILE A 1 -4.90 -0.01 -2.72
C ILE A 1 -5.21 -0.79 -1.45
N VAL A 2 -6.40 -1.38 -1.34
CA VAL A 2 -6.80 -2.15 -0.16
C VAL A 2 -6.28 -3.59 -0.32
N GLN A 3 -5.58 -4.11 0.68
CA GLN A 3 -4.91 -5.42 0.65
C GLN A 3 -5.29 -6.35 1.81
N ASN A 4 -6.12 -5.89 2.75
CA ASN A 4 -6.70 -6.75 3.79
C ASN A 4 -8.19 -7.01 3.49
N PRO A 5 -8.54 -8.17 2.90
CA PRO A 5 -9.92 -8.47 2.50
C PRO A 5 -10.86 -8.65 3.71
N ASP A 6 -10.33 -8.96 4.90
CA ASP A 6 -11.13 -9.12 6.13
C ASP A 6 -11.51 -7.79 6.79
N SER A 7 -11.01 -6.67 6.25
CA SER A 7 -11.18 -5.35 6.86
C SER A 7 -12.54 -4.69 6.61
N ALA A 8 -12.89 -3.71 7.44
CA ALA A 8 -14.05 -2.85 7.17
C ALA A 8 -13.87 -2.04 5.88
N ALA A 9 -12.65 -1.58 5.60
CA ALA A 9 -12.32 -0.86 4.36
C ALA A 9 -12.56 -1.74 3.12
N ALA A 10 -12.19 -3.02 3.17
CA ALA A 10 -12.43 -3.94 2.07
C ALA A 10 -13.92 -4.17 1.81
N ARG A 11 -14.71 -4.40 2.87
CA ARG A 11 -16.17 -4.53 2.74
C ARG A 11 -16.84 -3.29 2.15
N GLU A 12 -16.43 -2.10 2.56
CA GLU A 12 -16.97 -0.84 2.02
C GLU A 12 -16.54 -0.61 0.57
N ALA A 13 -15.31 -0.99 0.22
CA ALA A 13 -14.77 -0.84 -1.13
C ALA A 13 -15.17 -1.95 -2.10
N GLY A 14 -15.86 -3.00 -1.63
CA GLY A 14 -16.22 -4.17 -2.42
C GLY A 14 -15.00 -5.00 -2.86
N VAL A 15 -13.97 -5.08 -2.01
CA VAL A 15 -12.73 -5.85 -2.23
C VAL A 15 -12.84 -7.18 -1.50
N ASP A 16 -12.57 -8.28 -2.20
CA ASP A 16 -12.47 -9.63 -1.60
C ASP A 16 -11.10 -10.28 -1.83
N GLU A 17 -10.94 -11.55 -1.44
CA GLU A 17 -9.68 -12.30 -1.59
C GLU A 17 -9.15 -12.33 -3.02
N SER A 18 -10.03 -12.31 -4.02
CA SER A 18 -9.66 -12.35 -5.45
C SER A 18 -9.12 -11.01 -5.97
N ASP A 19 -9.33 -9.93 -5.23
CA ASP A 19 -8.84 -8.58 -5.55
C ASP A 19 -7.50 -8.25 -4.89
N VAL A 20 -7.02 -9.08 -3.95
CA VAL A 20 -5.71 -8.91 -3.31
C VAL A 20 -4.62 -9.02 -4.38
N LEU A 21 -3.74 -8.01 -4.42
CA LEU A 21 -2.77 -7.88 -5.50
C LEU A 21 -1.40 -8.39 -5.04
N ASP A 22 -0.73 -9.13 -5.91
CA ASP A 22 0.70 -9.33 -5.78
C ASP A 22 1.47 -7.99 -5.93
N PRO A 23 2.72 -7.89 -5.41
CA PRO A 23 3.51 -6.66 -5.44
C PRO A 23 3.71 -6.07 -6.85
N ALA A 24 3.87 -6.91 -7.87
CA ALA A 24 4.06 -6.45 -9.24
C ALA A 24 2.76 -5.86 -9.82
N THR A 25 1.62 -6.45 -9.50
CA THR A 25 0.30 -5.95 -9.90
C THR A 25 -0.05 -4.67 -9.15
N ALA A 26 0.23 -4.59 -7.84
CA ALA A 26 0.08 -3.38 -7.03
C ALA A 26 0.88 -2.21 -7.61
N LYS A 27 2.16 -2.43 -7.98
CA LYS A 27 3.00 -1.46 -8.71
C LYS A 27 2.31 -0.93 -9.97
N ARG A 28 1.78 -1.81 -10.83
CA ARG A 28 1.11 -1.38 -12.07
C ARG A 28 -0.13 -0.52 -11.79
N ARG A 29 -0.91 -0.85 -10.75
CA ARG A 29 -2.07 -0.04 -10.33
C ARG A 29 -1.64 1.32 -9.77
N ALA A 30 -0.57 1.36 -8.98
CA ALA A 30 0.00 2.60 -8.45
C ALA A 30 0.50 3.52 -9.58
N MET A 31 1.19 2.98 -10.58
CA MET A 31 1.61 3.74 -11.77
C MET A 31 0.41 4.32 -12.54
N ALA A 32 -0.69 3.58 -12.65
CA ALA A 32 -1.89 4.09 -13.29
C ALA A 32 -2.52 5.24 -12.48
N ALA A 33 -2.55 5.12 -11.15
CA ALA A 33 -3.02 6.19 -10.27
C ALA A 33 -2.15 7.46 -10.38
N ASP A 34 -0.82 7.31 -10.38
CA ASP A 34 0.14 8.40 -10.50
C ASP A 34 0.08 9.12 -11.86
N ARG A 35 0.02 8.36 -12.96
CA ARG A 35 0.26 8.90 -14.31
C ARG A 35 -1.00 9.17 -15.11
N HIS A 36 -2.07 8.42 -14.84
CA HIS A 36 -3.32 8.53 -15.61
C HIS A 36 -4.43 9.19 -14.80
N LEU A 37 -4.48 8.94 -13.49
CA LEU A 37 -5.42 9.59 -12.59
C LEU A 37 -4.82 10.83 -11.93
N GLU A 38 -3.53 11.08 -12.12
CA GLU A 38 -2.77 12.20 -11.55
C GLU A 38 -2.98 12.35 -10.03
N SER A 39 -3.13 11.21 -9.36
CA SER A 39 -3.40 11.17 -7.92
C SER A 39 -2.22 11.77 -7.15
N GLU A 40 -2.49 12.66 -6.20
CA GLU A 40 -1.43 13.22 -5.34
C GLU A 40 -0.91 12.19 -4.33
N ILE A 41 -1.74 11.20 -3.98
CA ILE A 41 -1.43 10.17 -2.99
C ILE A 41 -1.79 8.81 -3.57
N VAL A 42 -0.87 7.85 -3.40
CA VAL A 42 -1.14 6.41 -3.50
C VAL A 42 -1.06 5.84 -2.10
N TYR A 43 -2.14 5.22 -1.64
CA TYR A 43 -2.22 4.69 -0.28
C TYR A 43 -2.32 3.16 -0.29
N LEU A 44 -1.34 2.48 0.31
CA LEU A 44 -1.34 1.03 0.54
C LEU A 44 -1.96 0.73 1.90
N GLU A 45 -3.12 0.08 1.90
CA GLU A 45 -4.02 -0.04 3.06
C GLU A 45 -4.24 -1.51 3.44
N TYR A 46 -3.80 -1.88 4.65
CA TYR A 46 -3.93 -3.21 5.25
C TYR A 46 -4.85 -3.24 6.49
N SER A 47 -5.42 -2.11 6.90
CA SER A 47 -6.46 -1.90 7.92
C SER A 47 -6.53 -2.98 9.00
N GLY A 48 -5.94 -2.71 10.16
CA GLY A 48 -6.03 -3.59 11.33
C GLY A 48 -5.04 -4.76 11.34
N THR A 49 -4.29 -5.00 10.26
CA THR A 49 -3.17 -5.95 10.26
C THR A 49 -1.93 -5.33 9.61
N PHE A 50 -0.74 -5.77 10.05
CA PHE A 50 0.51 -5.44 9.36
C PHE A 50 0.67 -6.39 8.17
N GLY A 51 0.92 -5.85 6.98
CA GLY A 51 1.09 -6.65 5.77
C GLY A 51 2.43 -7.39 5.66
N GLY A 52 3.34 -7.20 6.64
CA GLY A 52 4.60 -7.93 6.73
C GLY A 52 5.50 -7.77 5.51
N ASP A 53 6.26 -8.82 5.20
CA ASP A 53 7.23 -8.82 4.09
C ASP A 53 6.59 -8.51 2.73
N VAL A 54 5.34 -8.94 2.52
CA VAL A 54 4.61 -8.66 1.27
C VAL A 54 4.31 -7.17 1.12
N ALA A 55 3.94 -6.50 2.21
CA ALA A 55 3.76 -5.04 2.20
C ALA A 55 5.08 -4.32 1.95
N ILE A 56 6.17 -4.77 2.58
CA ILE A 56 7.51 -4.21 2.39
C ILE A 56 7.94 -4.31 0.92
N GLU A 57 7.84 -5.49 0.32
CA GLU A 57 8.15 -5.68 -1.10
C GLU A 57 7.23 -4.83 -2.01
N THR A 58 5.96 -4.70 -1.64
CA THR A 58 4.99 -3.89 -2.40
C THR A 58 5.33 -2.41 -2.37
N LEU A 59 5.71 -1.88 -1.20
CA LEU A 59 6.12 -0.48 -1.04
C LEU A 59 7.36 -0.17 -1.88
N ASP A 60 8.41 -0.99 -1.75
CA ASP A 60 9.69 -0.81 -2.47
C ASP A 60 9.47 -0.74 -3.99
N ARG A 61 8.67 -1.67 -4.52
CA ARG A 61 8.35 -1.72 -5.96
C ARG A 61 7.51 -0.53 -6.43
N ILE A 62 6.63 0.00 -5.58
CA ILE A 62 5.79 1.16 -5.88
C ILE A 62 6.64 2.43 -5.86
N ASP A 63 7.43 2.64 -4.81
CA ASP A 63 8.29 3.83 -4.64
C ASP A 63 9.19 4.03 -5.86
N ASP A 64 9.86 2.96 -6.31
CA ASP A 64 10.67 2.92 -7.53
C ASP A 64 9.93 3.32 -8.83
N ALA A 65 8.60 3.33 -8.82
CA ALA A 65 7.76 3.50 -10.01
C ALA A 65 6.95 4.80 -10.05
N LEU A 66 6.71 5.43 -8.89
CA LEU A 66 5.97 6.68 -8.79
C LEU A 66 6.83 7.84 -9.29
N VAL A 67 6.19 8.82 -9.93
CA VAL A 67 6.86 10.02 -10.41
C VAL A 67 6.45 11.24 -9.61
N ARG A 68 5.17 11.31 -9.19
CA ARG A 68 4.59 12.48 -8.53
C ARG A 68 3.89 12.16 -7.21
N SER A 69 3.12 11.07 -7.16
CA SER A 69 2.33 10.72 -5.99
C SER A 69 3.21 10.49 -4.77
N ARG A 70 2.71 10.86 -3.59
CA ARG A 70 3.27 10.41 -2.32
C ARG A 70 2.76 9.01 -1.99
N LEU A 71 3.64 8.14 -1.51
CA LEU A 71 3.31 6.79 -1.10
C LEU A 71 2.99 6.75 0.39
N TRP A 72 1.76 6.36 0.73
CA TRP A 72 1.32 6.22 2.11
C TRP A 72 1.16 4.73 2.44
N TYR A 73 1.46 4.36 3.68
CA TYR A 73 1.19 3.04 4.23
C TYR A 73 0.33 3.13 5.50
N GLY A 74 -0.67 2.27 5.60
CA GLY A 74 -1.53 2.15 6.78
C GLY A 74 -1.91 0.70 7.02
N GLY A 75 -1.78 0.26 8.26
CA GLY A 75 -2.16 -1.11 8.63
C GLY A 75 -1.30 -1.68 9.76
N GLY A 76 -1.91 -1.77 10.95
CA GLY A 76 -1.54 -2.69 12.02
C GLY A 76 -0.12 -2.63 12.57
N LEU A 77 0.63 -1.54 12.35
CA LEU A 77 1.97 -1.37 12.87
C LEU A 77 1.92 -1.30 14.41
N ALA A 78 2.67 -2.17 15.08
CA ALA A 78 2.58 -2.32 16.53
C ALA A 78 3.73 -1.60 17.25
N ASN A 79 4.83 -1.33 16.57
CA ASN A 79 6.06 -0.83 17.18
C ASN A 79 6.89 0.04 16.22
N GLY A 80 7.94 0.66 16.75
CA GLY A 80 8.81 1.54 15.97
C GLY A 80 9.70 0.83 14.95
N GLU A 81 9.94 -0.47 15.08
CA GLU A 81 10.67 -1.27 14.09
C GLU A 81 9.82 -1.49 12.84
N ASP A 82 8.53 -1.84 13.00
CA ASP A 82 7.59 -1.97 11.89
C ASP A 82 7.47 -0.64 11.13
N VAL A 83 7.34 0.47 11.86
CA VAL A 83 7.29 1.83 11.28
C VAL A 83 8.57 2.14 10.51
N ARG A 84 9.73 1.75 11.04
CA ARG A 84 11.01 1.97 10.36
C ARG A 84 11.09 1.15 9.08
N ALA A 85 10.69 -0.12 9.12
CA ALA A 85 10.71 -1.01 7.97
C ALA A 85 9.87 -0.47 6.80
N VAL A 86 8.62 -0.05 7.06
CA VAL A 86 7.76 0.49 5.98
C VAL A 86 8.28 1.82 5.43
N ARG A 87 8.92 2.66 6.26
CA ARG A 87 9.54 3.92 5.79
C ARG A 87 10.79 3.65 4.96
N GLU A 88 11.64 2.72 5.37
CA GLU A 88 12.83 2.31 4.62
C GLU A 88 12.45 1.67 3.28
N ALA A 89 11.30 1.01 3.21
CA ALA A 89 10.73 0.45 1.98
C ALA A 89 10.08 1.49 1.05
N GLY A 90 10.10 2.79 1.39
CA GLY A 90 9.63 3.85 0.50
C GLY A 90 8.30 4.52 0.89
N ALA A 91 7.68 4.19 2.02
CA ALA A 91 6.53 4.96 2.48
C ALA A 91 6.94 6.38 2.92
N ASP A 92 6.47 7.40 2.22
CA ASP A 92 6.61 8.81 2.62
C ASP A 92 5.91 9.09 3.96
N THR A 93 4.73 8.47 4.15
CA THR A 93 3.87 8.68 5.32
C THR A 93 3.32 7.36 5.84
N VAL A 94 3.23 7.27 7.16
CA VAL A 94 2.66 6.13 7.89
C VAL A 94 1.44 6.63 8.65
N VAL A 95 0.32 5.92 8.54
CA VAL A 95 -0.99 6.25 9.13
C VAL A 95 -1.35 5.27 10.24
#